data_AF-A0A2E1KP00-F1
#
_entry.id   AF-A0A2E1KP00-F1
#
_cell.length_a   1.000
_cell.length_b   1.000
_cell.length_c   1.000
_cell.angle_alpha   90.00
_cell.angle_beta   90.00
_cell.angle_gamma   90.00
#
_symmetry.space_group_name_H-M   'P 1'
#
loop_
_entity.id
_entity.type
_entity.pdbx_description
1 polymer ?
#
loop_
_entity_poly.entity_id
_entity_poly.type
_entity_poly.pdbx_seq_one_letter_code
_entity_poly.pdbx_strand_id
1 'polypeptide(L)'
;MDPQQAIDLGREAMSTALLVSAPLLLVGIAAGLIIGLLQALTQIQDQTLSFVPKILAMLVAFAIGLPWIVQRMVEYSGALISNIPHVVLGG
;
A
#
# COMPACT_ATOMS: atom_id res chain seq x y z
N MET A 1 -21.67 -18.62 6.40
CA MET A 1 -20.27 -18.44 5.99
C MET A 1 -19.69 -19.78 5.61
N ASP A 2 -19.71 -20.10 4.32
CA ASP A 2 -18.98 -21.24 3.78
C ASP A 2 -17.45 -20.96 3.85
N PRO A 3 -16.59 -21.93 4.19
CA PRO A 3 -15.14 -21.81 4.07
C PRO A 3 -14.64 -21.15 2.77
N GLN A 4 -15.29 -21.39 1.62
CA GLN A 4 -14.92 -20.75 0.35
C GLN A 4 -15.14 -19.24 0.37
N GLN A 5 -16.25 -18.77 0.94
CA GLN A 5 -16.55 -17.33 1.06
C GLN A 5 -15.53 -16.61 1.95
N ALA A 6 -15.06 -17.27 3.01
CA ALA A 6 -14.04 -16.70 3.89
C ALA A 6 -12.68 -16.55 3.16
N ILE A 7 -12.32 -17.52 2.32
CA ILE A 7 -11.10 -17.48 1.50
C ILE A 7 -11.19 -16.35 0.46
N ASP A 8 -12.32 -16.24 -0.23
CA ASP A 8 -12.52 -15.19 -1.24
C ASP A 8 -12.44 -13.79 -0.64
N LEU A 9 -13.05 -13.60 0.54
CA LEU A 9 -12.94 -12.34 1.28
C LEU A 9 -11.50 -12.01 1.67
N GLY A 10 -10.74 -13.00 2.14
CA GLY A 10 -9.32 -12.83 2.45
C GLY A 10 -8.50 -12.46 1.22
N ARG A 11 -8.79 -13.07 0.07
CA ARG A 11 -8.14 -12.77 -1.21
C ARG A 11 -8.40 -11.34 -1.65
N GLU A 12 -9.64 -10.88 -1.56
CA GLU A 12 -10.02 -9.51 -1.92
C GLU A 12 -9.39 -8.47 -0.99
N ALA A 13 -9.34 -8.77 0.32
CA ALA A 13 -8.64 -7.95 1.31
C ALA A 13 -7.16 -7.79 0.97
N MET A 14 -6.47 -8.91 0.71
CA MET A 14 -5.04 -8.91 0.35
C MET A 14 -4.78 -8.18 -0.98
N SER A 15 -5.64 -8.39 -1.97
CA SER A 15 -5.53 -7.70 -3.27
C SER A 15 -5.70 -6.19 -3.11
N THR A 16 -6.66 -5.76 -2.29
CA THR A 16 -6.89 -4.33 -1.99
C THR A 16 -5.72 -3.73 -1.23
N ALA A 17 -5.19 -4.42 -0.22
CA ALA A 17 -4.02 -3.99 0.53
C ALA A 17 -2.77 -3.84 -0.36
N LEU A 18 -2.54 -4.81 -1.25
CA LEU A 18 -1.44 -4.74 -2.22
C LEU A 18 -1.60 -3.55 -3.15
N LEU A 19 -2.80 -3.33 -3.67
CA LEU A 19 -3.08 -2.23 -4.60
C LEU A 19 -2.93 -0.87 -3.92
N VAL A 20 -3.43 -0.71 -2.70
CA VAL A 20 -3.28 0.53 -1.90
C VAL A 20 -1.81 0.81 -1.54
N SER A 21 -1.02 -0.22 -1.27
CA SER A 21 0.41 -0.08 -0.94
C SER A 21 1.32 0.08 -2.16
N ALA A 22 0.89 -0.36 -3.35
CA ALA A 22 1.66 -0.32 -4.59
C ALA A 22 2.34 1.04 -4.91
N PRO A 23 1.64 2.19 -4.91
CA PRO A 23 2.29 3.48 -5.21
C PRO A 23 3.40 3.82 -4.21
N LEU A 24 3.20 3.50 -2.93
CA LEU A 24 4.17 3.76 -1.88
C LEU A 24 5.39 2.85 -2.00
N LEU A 25 5.16 1.57 -2.32
CA LEU A 25 6.22 0.58 -2.54
C LEU A 25 7.07 0.94 -3.76
N LEU A 26 6.45 1.31 -4.87
CA LEU A 26 7.16 1.71 -6.09
C LEU A 26 8.08 2.90 -5.84
N VAL A 27 7.59 3.92 -5.12
CA VAL A 27 8.42 5.08 -4.79
C VAL A 27 9.51 4.71 -3.79
N GLY A 28 9.22 3.89 -2.78
CA GLY A 28 10.22 3.41 -1.84
C GLY A 28 11.36 2.64 -2.51
N ILE A 29 11.03 1.78 -3.48
CA ILE A 29 12.01 1.04 -4.30
C ILE A 29 12.84 2.00 -5.14
N ALA A 30 12.19 2.90 -5.90
CA ALA A 30 12.89 3.85 -6.76
C ALA A 30 13.81 4.78 -5.96
N ALA A 31 13.32 5.38 -4.88
CA ALA A 31 14.11 6.25 -4.01
C ALA A 31 15.25 5.47 -3.35
N GLY A 32 14.99 4.25 -2.87
CA GLY A 32 16.02 3.39 -2.28
C GLY A 32 17.13 3.03 -3.27
N LEU A 33 16.78 2.74 -4.52
CA LEU A 33 17.73 2.44 -5.57
C LEU A 33 18.58 3.67 -5.92
N ILE A 34 17.93 4.82 -6.15
CA ILE A 34 18.62 6.07 -6.51
C ILE A 34 19.58 6.50 -5.40
N ILE A 35 19.10 6.53 -4.15
CA ILE A 35 19.91 6.95 -3.00
C ILE A 35 21.03 5.95 -2.72
N GLY A 36 20.74 4.64 -2.82
CA GLY A 36 21.75 3.60 -2.64
C GLY A 36 22.86 3.67 -3.69
N LEU A 37 22.51 3.96 -4.94
CA LEU A 37 23.48 4.18 -6.00
C LEU A 37 24.34 5.42 -5.73
N LEU A 38 23.73 6.54 -5.32
CA LEU A 38 24.46 7.75 -4.97
C LEU A 38 25.42 7.53 -3.79
N GLN A 39 24.99 6.80 -2.76
CA GLN A 39 25.85 6.42 -1.63
C GLN A 39 27.04 5.56 -2.07
N ALA A 40 26.81 4.60 -2.96
CA ALA A 40 27.89 3.76 -3.50
C ALA A 40 28.89 4.57 -4.34
N LEU A 41 28.41 5.52 -5.15
CA LEU A 41 29.25 6.34 -6.03
C LEU A 41 30.08 7.38 -5.25
N THR A 42 29.53 7.98 -4.19
CA THR A 42 30.24 9.00 -3.40
C THR A 42 31.04 8.43 -2.22
N GLN A 43 30.96 7.12 -1.99
CA GLN A 43 31.54 6.43 -0.82
C GLN A 43 31.06 6.97 0.54
N ILE A 44 29.94 7.70 0.57
CA ILE A 44 29.35 8.21 1.82
C ILE A 44 28.48 7.09 2.44
N GLN A 45 28.98 6.46 3.51
CA GLN A 45 28.27 5.40 4.24
C GLN A 45 27.51 5.90 5.48
N ASP A 46 27.19 7.19 5.55
CA ASP A 46 26.36 7.72 6.64
C ASP A 46 24.91 7.30 6.44
N GLN A 47 24.42 6.41 7.31
CA GLN A 47 23.06 5.88 7.24
C GLN A 47 21.98 6.95 7.48
N THR A 48 22.31 8.04 8.17
CA THR A 48 21.37 9.13 8.48
C THR A 48 21.08 9.95 7.23
N LEU A 49 22.11 10.18 6.39
CA LEU A 49 22.01 10.98 5.16
C LEU A 49 21.17 10.30 4.06
N SER A 50 21.12 8.97 4.01
CA SER A 50 20.21 8.27 3.07
C SER A 50 18.78 8.16 3.56
N PHE A 51 18.57 8.24 4.88
CA PHE A 51 17.25 8.03 5.45
C PHE A 51 16.32 9.21 5.20
N VAL A 52 16.82 10.44 5.35
CA VAL A 52 16.01 11.67 5.21
C VAL A 52 15.43 11.84 3.80
N PRO A 53 16.22 11.77 2.70
CA PRO A 53 15.68 11.95 1.36
C PRO A 53 14.69 10.83 0.97
N LYS A 54 14.92 9.60 1.45
CA LYS A 54 14.01 8.46 1.23
C LYS A 54 12.64 8.70 1.88
N ILE A 55 12.63 9.14 3.14
CA ILE A 55 11.37 9.46 3.84
C ILE A 55 10.62 10.58 3.13
N LEU A 56 11.31 11.65 2.72
CA LEU A 56 10.68 12.76 2.02
C LEU A 56 10.04 12.29 0.71
N ALA A 57 10.72 11.44 -0.06
CA ALA A 57 10.15 10.86 -1.28
C ALA A 57 8.88 10.04 -1.00
N MET A 58 8.90 9.20 0.05
CA MET A 58 7.74 8.41 0.45
C MET A 58 6.58 9.27 0.96
N LEU A 59 6.86 10.35 1.70
CA LEU A 59 5.84 11.29 2.18
C LEU A 59 5.17 12.05 1.04
N VAL A 60 5.95 12.50 0.04
CA VAL A 60 5.41 13.16 -1.16
C VAL A 60 4.52 12.19 -1.93
N ALA A 61 4.97 10.95 -2.12
CA ALA A 61 4.16 9.93 -2.78
C ALA A 61 2.89 9.59 -2.00
N PHE A 62 2.96 9.53 -0.67
CA PHE A 62 1.80 9.34 0.19
C PHE A 62 0.82 10.50 0.03
N ALA A 63 1.28 11.75 0.10
CA ALA A 63 0.44 12.94 -0.01
C ALA A 63 -0.29 13.00 -1.37
N ILE A 64 0.41 12.67 -2.47
CA ILE A 64 -0.18 12.61 -3.81
C ILE A 64 -1.15 11.44 -3.95
N GLY A 65 -0.78 10.27 -3.41
CA GLY A 65 -1.59 9.06 -3.44
C GLY A 65 -2.78 9.06 -2.46
N LEU A 66 -2.81 9.98 -1.50
CA LEU A 66 -3.76 10.00 -0.39
C LEU A 66 -5.23 9.96 -0.84
N PRO A 67 -5.69 10.81 -1.80
CA PRO A 67 -7.09 10.78 -2.22
C PRO A 67 -7.49 9.43 -2.82
N TRP A 68 -6.59 8.84 -3.60
CA TRP A 68 -6.81 7.56 -4.26
C TRP A 68 -6.82 6.39 -3.26
N ILE A 69 -5.88 6.38 -2.31
CA ILE A 69 -5.83 5.38 -1.24
C ILE A 69 -7.14 5.40 -0.43
N VAL A 70 -7.58 6.60 -0.02
CA VAL A 70 -8.81 6.78 0.75
C VAL A 70 -10.02 6.33 -0.06
N GLN A 71 -10.11 6.71 -1.33
CA GLN A 71 -11.20 6.26 -2.21
C GLN A 71 -11.29 4.72 -2.26
N ARG A 72 -10.17 4.02 -2.47
CA ARG A 72 -10.16 2.55 -2.52
C ARG A 72 -10.54 1.90 -1.19
N MET A 73 -10.09 2.48 -0.07
CA MET A 73 -10.48 1.99 1.26
C MET A 73 -11.98 2.14 1.50
N VAL A 74 -12.57 3.27 1.08
CA VAL A 74 -14.01 3.54 1.21
C VAL A 74 -14.82 2.63 0.30
N GLU A 75 -14.40 2.45 -0.95
CA GLU A 75 -15.04 1.52 -1.91
C GLU A 75 -15.05 0.09 -1.37
N TYR A 76 -13.91 -0.43 -0.94
CA TYR A 76 -13.79 -1.76 -0.35
C TYR A 76 -14.63 -1.91 0.92
N SER A 77 -14.58 -0.93 1.83
CA SER A 77 -15.36 -0.98 3.08
C SER A 77 -16.87 -0.93 2.80
N GLY A 78 -17.29 -0.10 1.84
CA GLY A 78 -18.68 0.00 1.41
C GLY A 78 -19.18 -1.31 0.79
N ALA A 79 -18.39 -1.90 -0.11
CA ALA A 79 -18.68 -3.21 -0.70
C ALA A 79 -18.80 -4.29 0.37
N LEU A 80 -17.85 -4.38 1.30
CA LEU A 80 -17.89 -5.29 2.45
C LEU A 80 -19.20 -5.16 3.22
N ILE A 81 -19.52 -3.94 3.69
CA ILE A 81 -20.71 -3.69 4.52
C ILE A 81 -21.99 -4.03 3.75
N SER A 82 -22.08 -3.69 2.47
CA SER A 82 -23.23 -4.01 1.63
C SER A 82 -23.43 -5.51 1.40
N ASN A 83 -22.36 -6.29 1.47
CA ASN A 83 -22.38 -7.75 1.32
C ASN A 83 -22.61 -8.49 2.65
N ILE A 84 -22.48 -7.84 3.81
CA ILE A 84 -22.75 -8.47 5.13
C ILE A 84 -24.16 -9.11 5.19
N PRO A 85 -25.25 -8.42 4.79
CA PRO A 85 -26.59 -9.02 4.80
C PRO A 85 -26.67 -10.31 3.98
N HIS A 86 -26.01 -10.37 2.82
CA HIS A 86 -25.97 -11.58 1.98
C HIS A 86 -25.20 -12.73 2.63
N VAL A 87 -24.13 -12.42 3.38
CA VAL A 87 -23.32 -13.43 4.08
C VAL A 87 -24.00 -13.96 5.35
N VAL A 88 -24.85 -13.13 5.99
CA VAL A 88 -25.51 -13.44 7.26
C VAL A 88 -26.92 -14.02 7.08
N LEU A 89 -27.71 -13.50 6.13
CA LEU A 89 -29.11 -13.91 5.95
C LEU A 89 -29.28 -15.20 5.12
N GLY A 90 -28.18 -15.74 4.58
CA GLY A 90 -28.20 -16.96 3.79
C GLY A 90 -28.74 -16.72 2.38
N GLY A 91 -27.93 -17.06 1.38
CA GLY A 91 -28.47 -17.71 0.20
C GLY A 91 -28.83 -19.15 0.56
#